data_AF-A0A952FEF6-F1
#
_entry.id   AF-A0A952FEF6-F1
#
_cell.length_a   1.000
_cell.length_b   1.000
_cell.length_c   1.000
_cell.angle_alpha   90.00
_cell.angle_beta   90.00
_cell.angle_gamma   90.00
#
_symmetry.space_group_name_H-M   'P 1'
#
loop_
_entity.id
_entity.type
_entity.pdbx_description
1 polymer ?
#
loop_
_entity_poly.entity_id
_entity_poly.type
_entity_poly.pdbx_seq_one_letter_code
_entity_poly.pdbx_strand_id
1 'polypeptide(L)'
;MVSVSMLLAAVPAMAAQDAGGFECRYDGNQQEMNACAVRDYRAADVALNLKYQAVMSALPAGERMALRKEQRAWLQRRDPECKAEAKPSEGGSMWPLEYFGCMRAATERRTKELDQPKIAR
;
A
#
# COMPACT_ATOMS: atom_id res chain seq x y z
N MET A 1 -28.17 51.73 -5.69
CA MET A 1 -27.38 50.98 -4.69
C MET A 1 -28.07 49.64 -4.49
N VAL A 2 -27.49 48.54 -4.94
CA VAL A 2 -27.95 47.18 -4.58
C VAL A 2 -26.69 46.41 -4.18
N SER A 3 -26.41 46.39 -2.87
CA SER A 3 -25.35 45.54 -2.31
C SER A 3 -25.85 44.11 -2.30
N VAL A 4 -25.21 43.25 -3.09
CA VAL A 4 -25.41 41.81 -3.03
C VAL A 4 -24.42 41.28 -2.00
N SER A 5 -24.89 41.07 -0.77
CA SER A 5 -24.11 40.39 0.27
C SER A 5 -24.09 38.89 -0.03
N MET A 6 -22.94 38.41 -0.49
CA MET A 6 -22.67 36.99 -0.70
C MET A 6 -22.42 36.34 0.67
N LEU A 7 -23.38 35.60 1.22
CA LEU A 7 -23.16 34.75 2.38
C LEU A 7 -22.32 33.53 1.97
N LEU A 8 -21.09 33.46 2.46
CA LEU A 8 -20.32 32.21 2.50
C LEU A 8 -20.99 31.25 3.49
N ALA A 9 -21.73 30.27 3.00
CA ALA A 9 -22.10 29.11 3.80
C ALA A 9 -20.84 28.23 3.97
N ALA A 10 -20.32 28.14 5.19
CA ALA A 10 -19.30 27.17 5.54
C ALA A 10 -19.91 25.76 5.42
N VAL A 11 -19.55 25.03 4.37
CA VAL A 11 -19.94 23.63 4.19
C VAL A 11 -19.18 22.82 5.25
N PRO A 12 -19.85 22.10 6.15
CA PRO A 12 -19.16 21.21 7.07
C PRO A 12 -18.50 20.10 6.27
N ALA A 13 -17.21 19.88 6.48
CA ALA A 13 -16.52 18.72 5.94
C ALA A 13 -17.16 17.47 6.59
N MET A 14 -17.96 16.74 5.82
CA MET A 14 -18.36 15.39 6.20
C MET A 14 -17.09 14.56 6.29
N ALA A 15 -16.69 14.19 7.51
CA ALA A 15 -15.72 13.13 7.71
C ALA A 15 -16.24 11.90 6.95
N ALA A 16 -15.46 11.40 6.01
CA ALA A 16 -15.75 10.15 5.34
C ALA A 16 -15.81 9.06 6.41
N GLN A 17 -17.03 8.67 6.79
CA GLN A 17 -17.25 7.45 7.53
C GLN A 17 -16.87 6.31 6.58
N ASP A 18 -15.86 5.52 6.93
CA ASP A 18 -15.47 4.31 6.20
C ASP A 18 -16.69 3.37 6.17
N ALA A 19 -17.46 3.46 5.11
CA ALA A 19 -18.66 2.66 4.91
C ALA A 19 -18.23 1.22 4.58
N GLY A 20 -18.26 0.34 5.58
CA GLY A 20 -18.36 -1.11 5.37
C GLY A 20 -17.08 -1.94 5.54
N GLY A 21 -16.15 -1.57 6.42
CA GLY A 21 -15.00 -2.42 6.79
C GLY A 21 -15.21 -3.14 8.13
N PHE A 22 -14.80 -4.42 8.23
CA PHE A 22 -14.64 -5.08 9.52
C PHE A 22 -13.54 -4.39 10.34
N GLU A 23 -13.68 -4.34 11.67
CA GLU A 23 -12.64 -3.82 12.56
C GLU A 23 -11.39 -4.73 12.47
N CYS A 24 -10.19 -4.14 12.44
CA CYS A 24 -8.98 -4.95 12.55
C CYS A 24 -8.80 -5.45 13.99
N ARG A 25 -8.96 -6.76 14.18
CA ARG A 25 -8.64 -7.49 15.41
C ARG A 25 -7.85 -8.76 15.09
N TYR A 26 -6.62 -8.84 15.60
CA TYR A 26 -5.74 -9.99 15.34
C TYR A 26 -6.19 -11.29 16.01
N ASP A 27 -6.95 -11.17 17.10
CA ASP A 27 -7.59 -12.25 17.86
C ASP A 27 -9.09 -12.37 17.56
N GLY A 28 -9.56 -11.66 16.54
CA GLY A 28 -10.95 -11.63 16.12
C GLY A 28 -11.36 -12.81 15.24
N ASN A 29 -12.54 -12.70 14.65
CA ASN A 29 -12.97 -13.63 13.61
C ASN A 29 -12.17 -13.41 12.31
N GLN A 30 -12.30 -14.35 11.36
CA GLN A 30 -11.51 -14.31 10.12
C GLN A 30 -11.65 -13.00 9.33
N GLN A 31 -12.81 -12.35 9.34
CA GLN A 31 -13.01 -11.09 8.63
C GLN A 31 -12.27 -9.93 9.29
N GLU A 32 -12.21 -9.92 10.62
CA GLU A 32 -11.45 -8.94 11.39
C GLU A 32 -9.93 -9.15 11.22
N MET A 33 -9.48 -10.41 11.17
CA MET A 33 -8.09 -10.75 10.85
C MET A 33 -7.72 -10.35 9.41
N ASN A 34 -8.63 -10.56 8.45
CA ASN A 34 -8.45 -10.11 7.06
C ASN A 34 -8.32 -8.59 6.98
N ALA A 35 -9.12 -7.84 7.76
CA ALA A 35 -9.03 -6.39 7.84
C ALA A 35 -7.66 -5.94 8.37
N CYS A 36 -7.10 -6.64 9.36
CA CYS A 36 -5.72 -6.39 9.80
C CYS A 36 -4.69 -6.63 8.70
N ALA A 37 -4.80 -7.75 7.97
CA ALA A 37 -3.86 -8.07 6.90
C ALA A 37 -3.84 -6.96 5.82
N VAL A 38 -5.02 -6.47 5.42
CA VAL A 38 -5.15 -5.35 4.48
C VAL A 38 -4.54 -4.07 5.04
N ARG A 39 -4.85 -3.71 6.30
CA ARG A 39 -4.31 -2.51 6.96
C ARG A 39 -2.79 -2.55 6.98
N ASP A 40 -2.22 -3.66 7.41
CA ASP A 40 -0.78 -3.81 7.56
C ASP A 40 -0.07 -3.81 6.21
N TYR A 41 -0.65 -4.44 5.18
CA TYR A 41 -0.17 -4.32 3.81
C TYR A 41 -0.17 -2.86 3.33
N ARG A 42 -1.27 -2.13 3.53
CA ARG A 42 -1.36 -0.71 3.13
C ARG A 42 -0.30 0.15 3.82
N ALA A 43 -0.06 -0.09 5.11
CA ALA A 43 1.01 0.60 5.83
C ALA A 43 2.40 0.31 5.23
N ALA A 44 2.69 -0.95 4.89
CA ALA A 44 3.93 -1.33 4.22
C ALA A 44 4.05 -0.69 2.82
N ASP A 45 2.95 -0.62 2.06
CA ASP A 45 2.93 -0.03 0.71
C ASP A 45 3.19 1.48 0.75
N VAL A 46 2.64 2.19 1.74
CA VAL A 46 2.96 3.60 2.01
C VAL A 46 4.45 3.76 2.31
N ALA A 47 5.02 2.93 3.19
CA ALA A 47 6.44 2.98 3.51
C ALA A 47 7.33 2.74 2.29
N LEU A 48 6.99 1.76 1.46
CA LEU A 48 7.69 1.48 0.21
C LEU A 48 7.67 2.68 -0.74
N ASN A 49 6.49 3.30 -0.93
CA ASN A 49 6.33 4.42 -1.84
C ASN A 49 7.13 5.65 -1.38
N LEU A 50 7.11 5.98 -0.08
CA LEU A 50 7.92 7.04 0.50
C LEU A 50 9.42 6.79 0.26
N LYS A 51 9.88 5.55 0.53
CA LYS A 51 11.27 5.19 0.32
C LYS A 51 11.67 5.26 -1.16
N TYR A 52 10.85 4.73 -2.05
CA TYR A 52 11.06 4.79 -3.50
C TYR A 52 11.19 6.24 -3.99
N GLN A 53 10.32 7.14 -3.53
CA GLN A 53 10.39 8.56 -3.88
C GLN A 53 11.68 9.23 -3.37
N ALA A 54 12.09 8.92 -2.14
CA ALA A 54 13.33 9.44 -1.57
C ALA A 54 14.56 9.00 -2.39
N VAL A 55 14.65 7.72 -2.74
CA VAL A 55 15.73 7.18 -3.58
C VAL A 55 15.68 7.81 -4.97
N MET A 56 14.51 7.84 -5.61
CA MET A 56 14.34 8.46 -6.93
C MET A 56 14.76 9.93 -6.96
N SER A 57 14.63 10.66 -5.86
CA SER A 57 15.03 12.08 -5.78
C SER A 57 16.53 12.26 -5.61
N ALA A 58 17.23 11.28 -5.05
CA ALA A 58 18.68 11.30 -4.85
C ALA A 58 19.48 10.81 -6.06
N LEU A 59 18.87 10.04 -6.97
CA LEU A 59 19.57 9.40 -8.09
C LEU A 59 19.77 10.33 -9.31
N PRO A 60 20.90 10.18 -10.04
CA PRO A 60 21.08 10.77 -11.37
C PRO A 60 20.02 10.31 -12.38
N ALA A 61 19.83 11.09 -13.47
CA ALA A 61 18.79 10.81 -14.46
C ALA A 61 18.84 9.41 -15.09
N GLY A 62 20.04 8.89 -15.37
CA GLY A 62 20.22 7.55 -15.93
C GLY A 62 19.77 6.44 -14.96
N GLU A 63 20.17 6.54 -13.70
CA GLU A 63 19.82 5.56 -12.65
C GLU A 63 18.33 5.60 -12.28
N ARG A 64 17.69 6.77 -12.33
CA ARG A 64 16.22 6.90 -12.14
C ARG A 64 15.43 6.07 -13.15
N MET A 65 15.90 5.96 -14.40
CA MET A 65 15.23 5.12 -15.40
C MET A 65 15.41 3.63 -15.09
N ALA A 66 16.61 3.22 -14.67
CA ALA A 66 16.91 1.85 -14.28
C ALA A 66 16.06 1.42 -13.07
N LEU A 67 16.04 2.24 -12.01
CA LEU A 67 15.23 1.95 -10.81
C LEU A 67 13.74 1.86 -11.13
N ARG A 68 13.21 2.74 -11.99
CA ARG A 68 11.80 2.64 -12.43
C ARG A 68 11.51 1.33 -13.14
N LYS A 69 12.42 0.86 -13.99
CA LYS A 69 12.29 -0.43 -14.70
C LYS A 69 12.29 -1.59 -13.72
N GLU A 70 13.22 -1.59 -12.76
CA GLU A 70 13.30 -2.61 -11.72
C GLU A 70 12.04 -2.65 -10.84
N GLN A 71 11.57 -1.49 -10.39
CA GLN A 71 10.39 -1.39 -9.55
C GLN A 71 9.13 -1.92 -10.26
N ARG A 72 8.97 -1.60 -11.55
CA ARG A 72 7.89 -2.15 -12.38
C ARG A 72 7.99 -3.65 -12.56
N ALA A 73 9.20 -4.16 -12.82
CA ALA A 73 9.43 -5.60 -12.97
C ALA A 73 9.15 -6.35 -11.66
N TRP A 74 9.49 -5.77 -10.51
CA TRP A 74 9.15 -6.32 -9.20
C TRP A 74 7.63 -6.35 -8.98
N LEU A 75 6.91 -5.25 -9.25
CA LEU A 75 5.45 -5.21 -9.15
C LEU A 75 4.76 -6.27 -10.02
N GLN A 76 5.26 -6.48 -11.25
CA GLN A 76 4.73 -7.49 -12.17
C GLN A 76 4.85 -8.92 -11.64
N ARG A 77 5.80 -9.19 -10.74
CA ARG A 77 5.99 -10.52 -10.15
C ARG A 77 5.33 -10.67 -8.78
N ARG A 78 5.32 -9.61 -7.96
CA ARG A 78 4.80 -9.64 -6.58
C ARG A 78 3.37 -10.20 -6.52
N ASP A 79 2.45 -9.61 -7.28
CA ASP A 79 1.03 -9.94 -7.14
C ASP A 79 0.74 -11.38 -7.63
N PRO A 80 1.29 -11.86 -8.77
CA PRO A 80 1.19 -13.28 -9.15
C PRO A 80 1.86 -14.24 -8.16
N GLU A 81 3.03 -13.92 -7.61
CA GLU A 81 3.72 -14.75 -6.62
C GLU A 81 2.87 -14.88 -5.35
N CYS A 82 2.33 -13.78 -4.82
CA CYS A 82 1.46 -13.82 -3.64
C CYS A 82 0.13 -14.53 -3.91
N LYS A 83 -0.42 -14.43 -5.13
CA LYS A 83 -1.60 -15.23 -5.50
C LYS A 83 -1.28 -16.72 -5.53
N ALA A 84 -0.11 -17.09 -6.05
CA ALA A 84 0.33 -18.49 -6.09
C ALA A 84 0.58 -19.03 -4.67
N GLU A 85 1.16 -18.24 -3.77
CA GLU A 85 1.38 -18.59 -2.36
C GLU A 85 0.06 -18.83 -1.62
N ALA A 86 -0.93 -17.95 -1.81
CA ALA A 86 -2.25 -18.06 -1.18
C ALA A 86 -3.21 -19.04 -1.89
N LYS A 87 -2.76 -19.72 -2.96
CA LYS A 87 -3.60 -20.63 -3.75
C LYS A 87 -4.27 -21.75 -2.94
N PRO A 88 -3.63 -22.36 -1.92
CA PRO A 88 -4.26 -23.42 -1.11
C PRO A 88 -5.56 -22.98 -0.43
N SER A 89 -5.71 -21.70 -0.12
CA SER A 89 -6.91 -21.14 0.50
C SER A 89 -7.87 -20.48 -0.48
N GLU A 90 -7.63 -20.55 -1.80
CA GLU A 90 -8.42 -19.84 -2.82
C GLU A 90 -9.91 -20.19 -2.72
N GLY A 91 -10.75 -19.15 -2.64
CA GLY A 91 -12.20 -19.27 -2.41
C GLY A 91 -12.62 -19.42 -0.94
N GLY A 92 -11.68 -19.62 -0.02
CA GLY A 92 -11.92 -19.69 1.42
C GLY A 92 -11.85 -18.33 2.13
N SER A 93 -12.41 -18.26 3.33
CA SER A 93 -12.40 -17.03 4.16
C SER A 93 -10.99 -16.61 4.61
N MET A 94 -10.03 -17.54 4.63
CA MET A 94 -8.63 -17.31 5.01
C MET A 94 -7.77 -16.75 3.87
N TRP A 95 -8.23 -16.83 2.62
CA TRP A 95 -7.47 -16.36 1.46
C TRP A 95 -6.96 -14.91 1.58
N PRO A 96 -7.76 -13.92 2.02
CA PRO A 96 -7.29 -12.55 2.10
C PRO A 96 -6.16 -12.38 3.12
N LEU A 97 -6.23 -13.08 4.26
CA LEU A 97 -5.18 -13.06 5.28
C LEU A 97 -3.84 -13.53 4.71
N GLU A 98 -3.83 -14.66 3.99
CA GLU A 98 -2.61 -15.21 3.39
C GLU A 98 -2.07 -14.31 2.27
N TYR A 99 -2.95 -13.88 1.35
CA TYR A 99 -2.57 -13.02 0.23
C TYR A 99 -1.97 -11.70 0.71
N PHE A 100 -2.67 -10.98 1.60
CA PHE A 100 -2.17 -9.69 2.10
C PHE A 100 -0.99 -9.85 3.06
N GLY A 101 -0.86 -11.00 3.74
CA GLY A 101 0.34 -11.38 4.48
C GLY A 101 1.58 -11.45 3.58
N CYS A 102 1.49 -12.16 2.45
CA CYS A 102 2.56 -12.21 1.45
C CYS A 102 2.86 -10.81 0.89
N MET A 103 1.81 -10.07 0.49
CA MET A 103 1.96 -8.73 -0.09
C MET A 103 2.70 -7.78 0.85
N ARG A 104 2.36 -7.81 2.15
CA ARG A 104 3.07 -7.07 3.19
C ARG A 104 4.54 -7.49 3.26
N ALA A 105 4.82 -8.78 3.42
CA ALA A 105 6.18 -9.27 3.56
C ALA A 105 7.08 -8.95 2.34
N ALA A 106 6.54 -9.11 1.13
CA ALA A 106 7.25 -8.76 -0.11
C ALA A 106 7.53 -7.25 -0.19
N THR A 107 6.58 -6.43 0.21
CA THR A 107 6.69 -4.96 0.21
C THR A 107 7.70 -4.46 1.26
N GLU A 108 7.70 -5.05 2.46
CA GLU A 108 8.72 -4.77 3.49
C GLU A 108 10.12 -5.17 3.03
N ARG A 109 10.28 -6.34 2.38
CA ARG A 109 11.57 -6.76 1.80
C ARG A 109 12.05 -5.76 0.74
N ARG A 110 11.17 -5.36 -0.18
CA ARG A 110 11.52 -4.39 -1.23
C ARG A 110 11.92 -3.05 -0.65
N THR A 111 11.24 -2.59 0.41
CA THR A 111 11.60 -1.35 1.11
C THR A 111 13.04 -1.43 1.64
N LYS A 112 13.41 -2.56 2.27
CA LYS A 112 14.79 -2.79 2.77
C LYS A 112 15.82 -2.88 1.64
N GLU A 113 15.47 -3.44 0.48
CA GLU A 113 16.36 -3.44 -0.69
C GLU A 113 16.68 -2.02 -1.15
N LEU A 114 15.68 -1.12 -1.13
CA LEU A 114 15.85 0.30 -1.45
C LEU A 114 16.69 1.07 -0.41
N ASP A 115 16.85 0.55 0.80
CA ASP A 115 17.76 1.12 1.81
C ASP A 115 19.23 0.79 1.55
N GLN A 116 19.54 -0.19 0.69
CA GLN A 116 20.92 -0.64 0.51
C GLN A 116 21.74 0.34 -0.35
N PRO A 117 23.00 0.62 0.03
CA PRO A 117 23.90 1.53 -0.70
C PRO A 117 24.15 1.14 -2.16
N LYS A 118 23.89 -0.12 -2.52
CA LYS A 118 24.13 -0.66 -3.87
C LYS A 118 23.27 -0.01 -4.96
N ILE A 119 22.16 0.64 -4.58
CA ILE A 119 21.29 1.35 -5.53
C ILE A 119 21.75 2.82 -5.74
N ALA A 120 22.64 3.35 -4.89
CA ALA A 120 23.12 4.73 -4.93
C ALA A 120 24.56 4.88 -5.45
N ARG A 121 25.06 3.91 -6.24
CA ARG A 121 26.40 3.91 -6.85
C ARG A 121 26.33 3.63 -8.34
#